data_AF-A0A1Z4MXE3-F1
#
_entry.id   AF-A0A1Z4MXE3-F1
#
_cell.length_a   1.000
_cell.length_b   1.000
_cell.length_c   1.000
_cell.angle_alpha   90.00
_cell.angle_beta   90.00
_cell.angle_gamma   90.00
#
_symmetry.space_group_name_H-M   'P 1'
#
loop_
_entity.id
_entity.type
_entity.pdbx_description
1 polymer ?
#
loop_
_entity_poly.entity_id
_entity_poly.type
_entity_poly.pdbx_seq_one_letter_code
_entity_poly.pdbx_strand_id
1 'polypeptide(L)'
;MSRLLYESSVSYKGYLIIPFVFGKADNYEIYSYKLLAEIGNNSQFHKTENPSGIYGSSISNIIDIAKEHIDKQSEFISSGDSFKSRYIYHHNLIIVSQQEGKYFYDHYPPELLNNIAAPKLFNSEYECLSWIKLGLDGRYTRQRVRQL
;
A
#
# COMPACT_ATOMS: atom_id res chain seq x y z
N MET A 1 -6.60 11.63 -10.38
CA MET A 1 -6.37 10.87 -9.14
C MET A 1 -4.96 11.16 -8.68
N SER A 2 -4.79 11.32 -7.39
CA SER A 2 -3.50 11.54 -6.76
C SER A 2 -2.86 10.21 -6.39
N ARG A 3 -1.54 10.17 -6.52
CA ARG A 3 -0.71 9.04 -6.14
C ARG A 3 -0.89 8.67 -4.67
N LEU A 4 -0.95 7.37 -4.40
CA LEU A 4 -0.83 6.78 -3.06
C LEU A 4 0.62 6.92 -2.57
N LEU A 5 0.79 7.51 -1.39
CA LEU A 5 2.09 7.82 -0.79
C LEU A 5 2.60 6.63 0.01
N TYR A 6 2.93 5.53 -0.68
CA TYR A 6 3.39 4.29 -0.02
C TYR A 6 4.63 4.49 0.85
N GLU A 7 5.49 5.44 0.53
CA GLU A 7 6.66 5.83 1.34
C GLU A 7 6.31 6.37 2.71
N SER A 8 5.08 6.85 2.88
CA SER A 8 4.54 7.34 4.14
C SER A 8 3.56 6.35 4.78
N SER A 9 3.48 5.11 4.28
CA SER A 9 2.57 4.10 4.81
C SER A 9 3.01 3.53 6.15
N VAL A 10 2.04 3.31 7.04
CA VAL A 10 2.25 2.81 8.40
C VAL A 10 1.43 1.55 8.63
N SER A 11 2.07 0.48 9.08
CA SER A 11 1.39 -0.72 9.56
C SER A 11 0.87 -0.49 10.98
N TYR A 12 -0.40 -0.83 11.22
CA TYR A 12 -1.07 -0.67 12.50
C TYR A 12 -2.18 -1.71 12.67
N LYS A 13 -2.06 -2.58 13.69
CA LYS A 13 -3.10 -3.55 14.10
C LYS A 13 -3.67 -4.44 12.97
N GLY A 14 -2.83 -4.85 12.02
CA GLY A 14 -3.26 -5.67 10.87
C GLY A 14 -3.75 -4.87 9.65
N TYR A 15 -3.54 -3.55 9.66
CA TYR A 15 -3.85 -2.65 8.55
C TYR A 15 -2.61 -1.88 8.08
N LEU A 16 -2.46 -1.72 6.78
CA LEU A 16 -1.54 -0.74 6.21
C LEU A 16 -2.33 0.53 5.93
N ILE A 17 -1.99 1.59 6.65
CA ILE A 17 -2.51 2.95 6.46
C ILE A 17 -1.72 3.60 5.35
N ILE A 18 -2.40 3.98 4.26
CA ILE A 18 -1.78 4.48 3.03
C ILE A 18 -2.29 5.91 2.77
N PRO A 19 -1.52 6.95 3.14
CA PRO A 19 -1.93 8.32 2.92
C PRO A 19 -1.88 8.71 1.45
N PHE A 20 -2.70 9.69 1.06
CA PHE A 20 -2.67 10.33 -0.25
C PHE A 20 -3.21 11.76 -0.17
N VAL A 21 -2.87 12.59 -1.17
CA VAL A 21 -3.36 13.97 -1.26
C VAL A 21 -4.77 13.94 -1.86
N PHE A 22 -5.81 14.17 -1.07
CA PHE A 22 -7.19 14.22 -1.58
C PHE A 22 -7.42 15.43 -2.48
N GLY A 23 -6.91 16.60 -2.08
CA GLY A 23 -7.10 17.85 -2.80
C GLY A 23 -6.15 18.94 -2.32
N LYS A 24 -6.31 20.13 -2.88
CA LYS A 24 -5.56 21.32 -2.48
C LYS A 24 -6.54 22.47 -2.24
N ALA A 25 -6.33 23.21 -1.16
CA ALA A 25 -7.00 24.46 -0.88
C ALA A 25 -5.94 25.55 -0.71
N ASP A 26 -5.95 26.54 -1.60
CA ASP A 26 -4.86 27.49 -1.80
C ASP A 26 -3.50 26.78 -1.96
N ASN A 27 -2.56 27.01 -1.05
CA ASN A 27 -1.24 26.39 -1.02
C ASN A 27 -1.14 25.18 -0.07
N TYR A 28 -2.25 24.73 0.50
CA TYR A 28 -2.27 23.64 1.47
C TYR A 28 -2.80 22.35 0.83
N GLU A 29 -2.10 21.24 1.08
CA GLU A 29 -2.54 19.92 0.71
C GLU A 29 -3.52 19.37 1.76
N ILE A 30 -4.63 18.80 1.28
CA ILE A 30 -5.62 18.10 2.10
C ILE A 30 -5.34 16.60 1.94
N TYR A 31 -5.11 15.91 3.04
CA TYR A 31 -4.76 14.49 3.04
C TYR A 31 -5.97 13.62 3.39
N SER A 32 -5.98 12.44 2.78
CA SER A 32 -6.88 11.34 3.09
C SER A 32 -6.05 10.05 3.14
N TYR A 33 -6.70 8.91 3.41
CA TYR A 33 -6.04 7.61 3.53
C TYR A 33 -6.88 6.49 2.92
N LYS A 34 -6.18 5.44 2.51
CA LYS A 34 -6.78 4.13 2.22
C LYS A 34 -6.24 3.11 3.21
N LEU A 35 -7.02 2.05 3.43
CA LEU A 35 -6.61 0.92 4.25
C LEU A 35 -6.41 -0.32 3.39
N LEU A 36 -5.33 -1.06 3.64
CA LEU A 36 -5.16 -2.43 3.17
C LEU A 36 -5.16 -3.34 4.39
N ALA A 37 -6.13 -4.26 4.48
CA ALA A 37 -6.22 -5.19 5.61
C ALA A 37 -5.46 -6.48 5.32
N GLU A 38 -4.75 -6.99 6.33
CA GLU A 38 -4.02 -8.28 6.29
C GLU A 38 -4.94 -9.45 5.92
N ILE A 39 -6.17 -9.46 6.47
CA ILE A 39 -7.15 -10.53 6.23
C ILE A 39 -7.95 -10.34 4.93
N GLY A 40 -7.51 -9.44 4.05
CA GLY A 40 -8.14 -9.24 2.75
C GLY A 40 -9.60 -8.80 2.87
N ASN A 41 -10.42 -9.27 1.92
CA ASN A 41 -11.85 -8.98 1.83
C ASN A 41 -12.68 -9.42 3.07
N ASN A 42 -12.10 -10.19 4.00
CA ASN A 42 -12.77 -10.54 5.25
C ASN A 42 -12.86 -9.35 6.22
N SER A 43 -12.14 -8.25 5.95
CA SER A 43 -12.28 -6.99 6.68
C SER A 43 -13.05 -5.97 5.85
N GLN A 44 -14.05 -5.32 6.46
CA GLN A 44 -14.81 -4.21 5.85
C GLN A 44 -13.93 -3.01 5.45
N PHE A 45 -12.74 -2.89 6.04
CA PHE A 45 -11.77 -1.84 5.72
C PHE A 45 -10.79 -2.19 4.61
N HIS A 46 -10.85 -3.39 4.02
CA HIS A 46 -9.89 -3.75 2.97
C HIS A 46 -10.14 -2.97 1.69
N LYS A 47 -9.11 -2.22 1.25
CA LYS A 47 -9.12 -1.31 0.08
C LYS A 47 -10.10 -0.14 0.20
N THR A 48 -10.61 0.13 1.40
CA THR A 48 -11.55 1.22 1.66
C THR A 48 -10.83 2.56 1.68
N GLU A 49 -11.42 3.57 1.05
CA GLU A 49 -10.95 4.95 1.08
C GLU A 49 -11.70 5.73 2.16
N ASN A 50 -10.94 6.42 3.01
CA ASN A 50 -11.41 7.30 4.07
C ASN A 50 -12.61 6.76 4.89
N PRO A 51 -12.51 5.59 5.53
CA PRO A 51 -13.64 5.03 6.29
C PRO A 51 -14.09 5.90 7.48
N SER A 52 -13.27 6.84 7.97
CA SER A 52 -13.70 7.82 8.97
C SER A 52 -14.45 9.02 8.39
N GLY A 53 -14.30 9.31 7.10
CA GLY A 53 -14.80 10.53 6.46
C GLY A 53 -14.03 11.81 6.86
N ILE A 54 -12.95 11.70 7.63
CA ILE A 54 -12.19 12.85 8.13
C ILE A 54 -10.92 13.06 7.28
N TYR A 55 -10.64 14.32 6.97
CA TYR A 55 -9.46 14.73 6.22
C TYR A 55 -8.40 15.34 7.15
N GLY A 56 -7.12 15.17 6.78
CA GLY A 56 -5.99 15.66 7.56
C GLY A 56 -5.27 16.83 6.89
N SER A 57 -4.62 17.66 7.70
CA SER A 57 -3.81 18.80 7.23
C SER A 57 -2.34 18.43 6.96
N SER A 58 -1.93 17.22 7.33
CA SER A 58 -0.60 16.68 7.09
C SER A 58 -0.65 15.15 7.06
N ILE A 59 0.42 14.54 6.55
CA ILE A 59 0.60 13.08 6.55
C ILE A 59 0.53 12.50 7.97
N SER A 60 1.20 13.11 8.95
CA SER A 60 1.15 12.62 10.34
C SER A 60 -0.28 12.67 10.89
N ASN A 61 -0.97 13.80 10.68
CA ASN A 61 -2.32 13.98 11.19
C ASN A 61 -3.31 12.98 10.59
N ILE A 62 -3.26 12.70 9.28
CA ILE A 62 -4.16 11.71 8.68
C ILE A 62 -3.86 10.28 9.13
N ILE A 63 -2.59 9.97 9.42
CA ILE A 63 -2.21 8.68 10.01
C ILE A 63 -2.80 8.54 11.43
N ASP A 64 -2.74 9.58 12.24
CA ASP A 64 -3.29 9.56 13.60
C ASP A 64 -4.81 9.42 13.59
N ILE A 65 -5.50 10.12 12.68
CA ILE A 65 -6.95 9.94 12.42
C ILE A 65 -7.27 8.49 12.04
N ALA A 66 -6.48 7.91 11.12
CA ALA A 66 -6.68 6.54 10.68
C ALA A 66 -6.49 5.52 11.82
N LYS A 67 -5.46 5.72 12.67
CA LYS A 67 -5.24 4.88 13.87
C LYS A 67 -6.41 4.98 14.85
N GLU A 68 -6.87 6.19 15.15
CA GLU A 68 -8.01 6.42 16.04
C GLU A 68 -9.28 5.75 15.50
N HIS A 69 -9.51 5.80 14.19
CA HIS A 69 -10.63 5.10 13.56
C HIS A 69 -10.52 3.58 13.70
N ILE A 70 -9.35 3.00 13.43
CA ILE A 70 -9.08 1.56 13.61
C ILE A 70 -9.33 1.15 15.07
N ASP A 71 -8.85 1.94 16.03
CA ASP A 71 -9.02 1.66 17.46
C ASP A 71 -10.49 1.61 17.90
N LYS A 72 -11.35 2.42 17.27
CA LYS A 72 -12.77 2.53 17.62
C LYS A 72 -13.67 1.56 16.87
N GLN A 73 -13.32 1.21 15.64
CA GLN A 73 -14.24 0.57 14.69
C GLN A 73 -13.76 -0.79 14.17
N SER A 74 -12.53 -1.20 14.46
CA SER A 74 -12.01 -2.47 13.97
C SER A 74 -12.53 -3.65 14.77
N GLU A 75 -13.12 -4.62 14.07
CA GLU A 75 -13.52 -5.92 14.61
C GLU A 75 -12.35 -6.92 14.65
N PHE A 76 -11.25 -6.60 13.97
CA PHE A 76 -10.05 -7.43 13.87
C PHE A 76 -8.82 -6.67 14.35
N ILE A 77 -8.01 -7.30 15.20
CA ILE A 77 -6.72 -6.76 15.62
C ILE A 77 -5.69 -7.87 15.47
N SER A 78 -4.70 -7.62 14.61
CA SER A 78 -3.52 -8.48 14.49
C SER A 78 -2.44 -8.03 15.48
N SER A 79 -1.80 -8.99 16.15
CA SER A 79 -0.59 -8.75 16.95
C SER A 79 0.68 -8.78 16.10
N GLY A 80 0.60 -9.22 14.84
CA GLY A 80 1.71 -9.28 13.89
C GLY A 80 1.79 -8.04 12.99
N ASP A 81 2.87 -7.98 12.21
CA ASP A 81 3.01 -7.02 11.11
C ASP A 81 3.18 -7.77 9.78
N SER A 82 2.05 -8.12 9.16
CA SER A 82 2.03 -8.75 7.84
C SER A 82 2.43 -7.80 6.70
N PHE A 83 2.70 -6.54 7.01
CA PHE A 83 3.25 -5.53 6.08
C PHE A 83 4.72 -5.21 6.37
N LYS A 84 5.39 -6.02 7.21
CA LYS A 84 6.81 -5.85 7.54
C LYS A 84 7.71 -5.95 6.31
N SER A 85 7.47 -6.94 5.45
CA SER A 85 8.20 -7.13 4.18
C SER A 85 7.57 -6.33 3.04
N ARG A 86 7.31 -5.03 3.27
CA ARG A 86 6.86 -4.09 2.24
C ARG A 86 8.04 -3.33 1.63
N TYR A 87 7.99 -3.15 0.33
CA TYR A 87 9.00 -2.48 -0.48
C TYR A 87 8.34 -1.49 -1.41
N ILE A 88 9.06 -0.42 -1.72
CA ILE A 88 8.60 0.61 -2.65
C ILE A 88 9.59 0.70 -3.81
N TYR A 89 9.08 0.57 -5.03
CA TYR A 89 9.90 0.66 -6.24
C TYR A 89 9.14 1.37 -7.37
N HIS A 90 9.71 2.46 -7.90
CA HIS A 90 9.04 3.34 -8.87
C HIS A 90 7.61 3.72 -8.45
N HIS A 91 7.43 4.07 -7.16
CA HIS A 91 6.14 4.38 -6.53
C HIS A 91 5.12 3.23 -6.50
N ASN A 92 5.51 2.00 -6.80
CA ASN A 92 4.68 0.81 -6.59
C ASN A 92 4.92 0.27 -5.18
N LEU A 93 3.87 -0.25 -4.55
CA LEU A 93 3.99 -1.02 -3.32
C LEU A 93 4.09 -2.49 -3.67
N ILE A 94 5.12 -3.13 -3.15
CA ILE A 94 5.34 -4.57 -3.21
C ILE A 94 5.28 -5.11 -1.79
N ILE A 95 4.45 -6.09 -1.52
CA ILE A 95 4.42 -6.77 -0.22
C ILE A 95 4.82 -8.21 -0.47
N VAL A 96 5.94 -8.64 0.11
CA VAL A 96 6.39 -10.03 0.01
C VAL A 96 5.85 -10.81 1.20
N SER A 97 5.26 -11.96 0.91
CA SER A 97 4.71 -12.88 1.89
C SER A 97 5.37 -14.24 1.75
N GLN A 98 5.49 -14.95 2.87
CA GLN A 98 6.06 -16.30 2.93
C GLN A 98 5.02 -17.29 3.46
N GLN A 99 4.83 -18.40 2.75
CA GLN A 99 4.01 -19.52 3.18
C GLN A 99 4.70 -20.83 2.81
N GLU A 100 4.84 -21.74 3.78
CA GLU A 100 5.44 -23.08 3.57
C GLU A 100 6.82 -23.04 2.88
N GLY A 101 7.64 -22.04 3.22
CA GLY A 101 8.97 -21.87 2.63
C GLY A 101 8.98 -21.32 1.21
N LYS A 102 7.82 -21.00 0.63
CA LYS A 102 7.68 -20.31 -0.65
C LYS A 102 7.37 -18.84 -0.43
N TYR A 103 7.86 -18.01 -1.34
CA TYR A 103 7.64 -16.58 -1.36
C TYR A 103 6.71 -16.22 -2.50
N PHE A 104 5.79 -15.31 -2.23
CA PHE A 104 4.92 -14.68 -3.22
C PHE A 104 4.82 -13.19 -2.90
N TYR A 105 4.19 -12.44 -3.77
CA TYR A 105 4.08 -11.00 -3.60
C TYR A 105 2.73 -10.49 -4.03
N ASP A 106 2.30 -9.41 -3.37
CA ASP A 106 1.32 -8.50 -3.91
C ASP A 106 2.04 -7.32 -4.59
N HIS A 107 1.43 -6.80 -5.65
CA HIS A 107 1.92 -5.63 -6.36
C HIS A 107 0.77 -4.63 -6.55
N TYR A 108 0.87 -3.48 -5.88
CA TYR A 108 -0.08 -2.38 -5.99
C TYR A 108 0.54 -1.20 -6.77
N PRO A 109 -0.07 -0.79 -7.91
CA PRO A 109 0.35 0.39 -8.66
C PRO A 109 0.22 1.70 -7.86
N PRO A 110 0.85 2.80 -8.31
CA PRO A 110 0.87 4.06 -7.56
C PRO A 110 -0.51 4.70 -7.33
N GLU A 111 -1.52 4.40 -8.16
CA GLU A 111 -2.80 5.11 -8.15
C GLU A 111 -3.96 4.29 -7.54
N LEU A 112 -3.79 2.97 -7.42
CA LEU A 112 -4.88 2.04 -7.10
C LEU A 112 -4.40 0.93 -6.18
N LEU A 113 -5.22 0.60 -5.17
CA LEU A 113 -5.05 -0.61 -4.37
C LEU A 113 -5.62 -1.85 -5.07
N ASN A 114 -5.30 -2.02 -6.36
CA ASN A 114 -5.60 -3.24 -7.09
C ASN A 114 -4.32 -4.09 -7.19
N ASN A 115 -4.36 -5.33 -6.69
CA ASN A 115 -3.22 -6.23 -6.79
C ASN A 115 -3.09 -6.70 -8.24
N ILE A 116 -1.95 -6.42 -8.87
CA ILE A 116 -1.64 -6.80 -10.25
C ILE A 116 -0.51 -7.85 -10.32
N ALA A 117 -0.20 -8.50 -9.20
CA ALA A 117 0.82 -9.53 -9.15
C ALA A 117 0.46 -10.69 -10.10
N ALA A 118 1.46 -11.15 -10.84
CA ALA A 118 1.36 -12.41 -11.57
C ALA A 118 1.47 -13.59 -10.58
N PRO A 119 0.69 -14.67 -10.75
CA PRO A 119 0.74 -15.83 -9.87
C PRO A 119 2.09 -16.54 -10.05
N LYS A 120 3.03 -16.26 -9.14
CA LYS A 120 4.38 -16.83 -9.16
C LYS A 120 4.89 -17.05 -7.75
N LEU A 121 5.47 -18.24 -7.54
CA LEU A 121 6.15 -18.62 -6.31
C LEU A 121 7.66 -18.56 -6.52
N PHE A 122 8.38 -18.19 -5.46
CA PHE A 122 9.82 -18.08 -5.42
C PHE A 122 10.38 -18.87 -4.23
N ASN A 123 11.66 -19.24 -4.30
CA ASN A 123 12.31 -19.98 -3.23
C ASN A 123 13.00 -19.06 -2.21
N SER A 124 13.12 -17.77 -2.53
CA SER A 124 13.63 -16.75 -1.60
C SER A 124 13.00 -15.39 -1.86
N GLU A 125 13.01 -14.54 -0.83
CA GLU A 125 12.63 -13.12 -0.95
C GLU A 125 13.52 -12.39 -1.97
N TYR A 126 14.82 -12.68 -2.00
CA TYR A 126 15.76 -12.10 -2.98
C TYR A 126 15.36 -12.43 -4.42
N GLU A 127 15.05 -13.69 -4.71
CA GLU A 127 14.61 -14.13 -6.05
C GLU A 127 13.31 -13.42 -6.45
N CYS A 128 12.36 -13.32 -5.52
CA CYS A 128 11.09 -12.61 -5.71
C CYS A 128 11.32 -11.14 -6.09
N LEU A 129 12.07 -10.41 -5.26
CA LEU A 129 12.35 -8.99 -5.47
C LEU A 129 13.15 -8.73 -6.76
N SER A 130 14.11 -9.60 -7.08
CA SER A 130 14.91 -9.48 -8.30
C SER A 130 14.04 -9.62 -9.55
N TRP A 131 13.12 -10.58 -9.56
CA TRP A 131 12.19 -10.77 -10.67
C TRP A 131 11.24 -9.58 -10.84
N ILE A 132 10.72 -9.03 -9.72
CA ILE A 132 9.84 -7.86 -9.73
C ILE A 132 10.56 -6.63 -10.29
N LYS A 133 11.80 -6.37 -9.84
CA LYS A 133 12.63 -5.26 -10.33
C LYS A 133 12.85 -5.35 -11.84
N LEU A 134 13.29 -6.50 -12.34
CA LEU A 134 13.47 -6.73 -13.78
C LEU A 134 12.18 -6.46 -14.57
N GLY A 135 11.03 -6.90 -14.06
CA GLY A 135 9.73 -6.65 -14.68
C GLY A 135 9.30 -5.18 -14.66
N LEU A 136 9.64 -4.44 -13.61
CA LEU A 136 9.36 -3.00 -13.49
C LEU A 136 10.31 -2.17 -14.36
N ASP A 137 11.61 -2.47 -14.37
CA ASP A 137 12.62 -1.76 -15.16
C ASP A 137 12.36 -1.90 -16.67
N GLY A 138 11.99 -3.11 -17.11
CA GLY A 138 11.62 -3.37 -18.50
C GLY A 138 10.34 -2.64 -18.93
N ARG A 139 9.42 -2.34 -18.00
CA ARG A 139 8.23 -1.51 -18.27
C ARG A 139 8.59 -0.02 -18.29
N TYR A 140 9.36 0.44 -17.32
CA TYR A 140 9.78 1.84 -17.19
C TYR A 140 10.56 2.32 -18.40
N THR A 141 11.53 1.51 -18.87
CA THR A 141 12.31 1.82 -20.07
C THR A 141 11.43 1.94 -21.31
N ARG A 142 10.47 1.01 -21.50
CA ARG A 142 9.53 1.04 -22.64
C ARG A 142 8.59 2.23 -22.61
N GLN A 143 8.15 2.68 -21.43
CA GLN A 143 7.29 3.87 -21.30
C GLN A 143 8.05 5.14 -21.68
N ARG A 144 9.30 5.31 -21.22
CA ARG A 144 10.13 6.46 -21.58
C ARG A 144 10.40 6.57 -23.08
N VAL A 145 10.68 5.45 -23.74
CA VAL A 145 10.91 5.43 -25.20
C VAL A 145 9.65 5.80 -26.00
N ARG A 146 8.45 5.53 -25.48
CA ARG A 146 7.17 5.90 -26.15
C ARG A 146 6.74 7.34 -25.94
N GLN A 147 7.40 8.07 -25.04
CA GLN A 147 7.12 9.49 -24.74
C GLN A 147 8.12 10.44 -25.41
N LEU A 148 9.07 9.89 -26.19
CA LEU A 148 10.02 10.61 -27.05
C LEU A 148 9.58 10.43 -28.51
#